data_AF-A0A8B6FBE8-F1
#
_entry.id   AF-A0A8B6FBE8-F1
#
_cell.length_a   1.000
_cell.length_b   1.000
_cell.length_c   1.000
_cell.angle_alpha   90.00
_cell.angle_beta   90.00
_cell.angle_gamma   90.00
#
_symmetry.space_group_name_H-M   'P 1'
#
loop_
_entity.id
_entity.type
_entity.pdbx_description
1 polymer ?
#
loop_
_entity_poly.entity_id
_entity_poly.type
_entity_poly.pdbx_seq_one_letter_code
_entity_poly.pdbx_strand_id
1 'polypeptide(L)'
;MTTNSITTKVKTIRGGRIRDIENCLIEHISDGKLDCVDVIAVHVGTNNVSDRDTVRTIINDYKNLIHTVKQSLPETQIIISSILPRPTDYKSNHIISEVNQQLLTVEDNQVKILDNTLDFLYGNRPNQLLFQDHVHTNVDGAKVLSHNIISCVNTMLRLYDSNSQFEQNFYSERITGRRYAPLETTNQDYQHPHSFLSKRLELEKTLKFSSS
;
A
#
# COMPACT_ATOMS: atom_id res chain seq x y z
N MET A 1 28.17 -4.23 -15.70
CA MET A 1 26.74 -4.43 -15.41
C MET A 1 26.30 -3.27 -14.54
N THR A 2 25.41 -2.41 -15.03
CA THR A 2 24.84 -1.32 -14.22
C THR A 2 23.75 -1.89 -13.34
N THR A 3 23.97 -1.89 -12.03
CA THR A 3 22.94 -2.22 -11.04
C THR A 3 21.93 -1.08 -11.00
N ASN A 4 20.70 -1.34 -11.42
CA ASN A 4 19.60 -0.40 -11.20
C ASN A 4 19.24 -0.46 -9.71
N SER A 5 19.62 0.55 -8.94
CA SER A 5 19.28 0.64 -7.51
C SER A 5 17.99 1.43 -7.31
N ILE A 6 17.04 0.90 -6.55
CA ILE A 6 15.86 1.66 -6.11
C ILE A 6 16.22 2.37 -4.80
N THR A 7 16.03 3.68 -4.77
CA THR A 7 16.10 4.45 -3.52
C THR A 7 14.68 4.63 -2.99
N THR A 8 14.41 4.16 -1.77
CA THR A 8 13.09 4.25 -1.16
C THR A 8 13.11 5.17 0.05
N LYS A 9 12.18 6.13 0.07
CA LYS A 9 11.88 6.95 1.25
C LYS A 9 10.51 6.58 1.78
N VAL A 10 10.43 6.27 3.07
CA VAL A 10 9.19 5.91 3.77
C VAL A 10 8.85 7.01 4.76
N LYS A 11 7.63 7.56 4.63
CA LYS A 11 7.06 8.49 5.60
C LYS A 11 5.75 7.94 6.14
N THR A 12 5.56 8.03 7.45
CA THR A 12 4.35 7.53 8.12
C THR A 12 3.78 8.61 9.03
N ILE A 13 2.46 8.83 8.93
CA ILE A 13 1.70 9.73 9.80
C ILE A 13 0.78 8.88 10.67
N ARG A 14 1.08 8.78 11.97
CA ARG A 14 0.22 8.05 12.92
C ARG A 14 -1.14 8.72 13.00
N GLY A 15 -2.20 7.92 12.87
CA GLY A 15 -3.55 8.47 12.83
C GLY A 15 -3.85 9.30 11.57
N GLY A 16 -2.97 9.30 10.56
CA GLY A 16 -3.18 10.09 9.35
C GLY A 16 -4.44 9.67 8.59
N ARG A 17 -5.16 10.66 8.09
CA ARG A 17 -6.26 10.54 7.13
C ARG A 17 -5.74 10.83 5.74
N ILE A 18 -6.55 10.56 4.72
CA ILE A 18 -6.17 10.81 3.32
C ILE A 18 -5.71 12.28 3.13
N ARG A 19 -6.44 13.25 3.69
CA ARG A 19 -6.08 14.67 3.62
C ARG A 19 -4.76 15.01 4.31
N ASP A 20 -4.41 14.32 5.39
CA ASP A 20 -3.11 14.54 6.06
C ASP A 20 -1.95 14.11 5.15
N ILE A 21 -2.16 13.01 4.40
CA ILE A 21 -1.19 12.54 3.41
C ILE A 21 -1.12 13.52 2.22
N GLU A 22 -2.26 13.99 1.71
CA GLU A 22 -2.30 14.99 0.66
C GLU A 22 -1.53 16.26 1.05
N ASN A 23 -1.80 16.82 2.24
CA ASN A 23 -1.09 18.00 2.74
C ASN A 23 0.43 17.76 2.87
N CYS A 24 0.83 16.60 3.38
CA CYS A 24 2.25 16.23 3.47
C CYS A 24 2.91 16.12 2.08
N LEU A 25 2.18 15.64 1.07
CA LEU A 25 2.69 15.57 -0.30
C LEU A 25 2.81 16.98 -0.90
N ILE A 26 1.82 17.85 -0.69
CA ILE A 26 1.88 19.26 -1.13
C ILE A 26 3.13 19.96 -0.55
N GLU A 27 3.40 19.80 0.74
CA GLU A 27 4.60 20.36 1.38
C GLU A 27 5.88 19.84 0.72
N HIS A 28 5.99 18.53 0.51
CA HIS A 28 7.18 17.93 -0.11
C HIS A 28 7.36 18.31 -1.59
N ILE A 29 6.27 18.47 -2.33
CA ILE A 29 6.29 18.99 -3.71
C ILE A 29 6.81 20.43 -3.71
N SER A 30 6.28 21.26 -2.81
CA SER A 30 6.65 22.68 -2.71
C SER A 30 8.13 22.87 -2.33
N ASP A 31 8.66 21.95 -1.52
CA ASP A 31 10.08 21.91 -1.14
C ASP A 31 11.01 21.27 -2.20
N GLY A 32 10.48 20.84 -3.36
CA GLY A 32 11.26 20.14 -4.40
C GLY A 32 11.74 18.74 -4.01
N LYS A 33 11.22 18.17 -2.90
CA LYS A 33 11.68 16.88 -2.36
C LYS A 33 11.22 15.69 -3.20
N LEU A 34 10.24 15.88 -4.08
CA LEU A 34 9.65 14.84 -4.93
C LEU A 34 9.98 14.99 -6.42
N ASP A 35 10.81 15.96 -6.82
CA ASP A 35 11.09 16.29 -8.23
C ASP A 35 11.63 15.12 -9.07
N CYS A 36 12.27 14.14 -8.42
CA CYS A 36 12.83 12.95 -9.05
C CYS A 36 12.20 11.65 -8.55
N VAL A 37 10.98 11.69 -8.00
CA VAL A 37 10.29 10.50 -7.52
C VAL A 37 9.48 9.87 -8.65
N ASP A 38 9.90 8.66 -9.06
CA ASP A 38 9.22 7.92 -10.12
C ASP A 38 7.87 7.34 -9.65
N VAL A 39 7.79 6.88 -8.40
CA VAL A 39 6.61 6.21 -7.84
C VAL A 39 6.32 6.69 -6.42
N ILE A 40 5.06 7.04 -6.16
CA ILE A 40 4.52 7.31 -4.83
C ILE A 40 3.55 6.19 -4.46
N ALA A 41 3.83 5.44 -3.39
CA ALA A 41 2.91 4.45 -2.84
C ALA A 41 2.20 4.99 -1.60
N VAL A 42 0.86 4.92 -1.61
CA VAL A 42 0.00 5.44 -0.55
C VAL A 42 -0.82 4.30 0.06
N HIS A 43 -0.66 4.11 1.37
CA HIS A 43 -1.50 3.23 2.17
C HIS A 43 -2.12 4.03 3.32
N VAL A 44 -3.38 4.42 3.17
CA VAL A 44 -4.14 5.26 4.11
C VAL A 44 -5.62 4.92 4.01
N GLY A 45 -6.46 5.50 4.87
CA GLY A 45 -7.92 5.42 4.78
C GLY A 45 -8.57 4.72 5.98
N THR A 46 -7.81 3.91 6.72
CA THR A 46 -8.32 3.25 7.94
C THR A 46 -8.87 4.29 8.94
N ASN A 47 -8.17 5.41 9.18
CA ASN A 47 -8.66 6.40 10.16
C ASN A 47 -9.92 7.14 9.68
N ASN A 48 -10.07 7.38 8.38
CA ASN A 48 -11.31 7.95 7.83
C ASN A 48 -12.52 7.04 8.12
N VAL A 49 -12.34 5.72 7.99
CA VAL A 49 -13.38 4.74 8.36
C VAL A 49 -13.67 4.78 9.86
N SER A 50 -12.65 4.91 10.71
CA SER A 50 -12.81 5.04 12.16
C SER A 50 -13.56 6.32 12.55
N ASP A 51 -13.34 7.40 11.83
CA ASP A 51 -14.02 8.70 12.00
C ASP A 51 -15.46 8.68 11.45
N ARG A 52 -15.89 7.55 10.86
CA ARG A 52 -17.21 7.33 10.26
C ARG A 52 -17.49 8.23 9.06
N ASP A 53 -16.43 8.56 8.31
CA ASP A 53 -16.60 9.19 7.01
C ASP A 53 -17.45 8.30 6.10
N THR A 54 -18.28 8.93 5.28
CA THR A 54 -19.06 8.22 4.27
C THR A 54 -18.15 7.71 3.15
N VAL A 55 -18.55 6.63 2.47
CA VAL A 55 -17.85 6.13 1.28
C VAL A 55 -17.59 7.24 0.26
N ARG A 56 -18.60 8.10 0.00
CA ARG A 56 -18.47 9.25 -0.89
C ARG A 56 -17.38 10.23 -0.44
N THR A 57 -17.33 10.54 0.86
CA THR A 57 -16.29 11.43 1.42
C THR A 57 -14.91 10.84 1.20
N ILE A 58 -14.73 9.57 1.55
CA ILE A 58 -13.45 8.86 1.44
C ILE A 58 -12.97 8.81 -0.02
N ILE A 59 -13.87 8.47 -0.95
CA ILE A 59 -13.55 8.42 -2.39
C ILE A 59 -13.21 9.80 -2.94
N ASN A 60 -13.92 10.85 -2.53
CA ASN A 60 -13.59 12.21 -2.94
C ASN A 60 -12.21 12.64 -2.42
N ASP A 61 -11.86 12.30 -1.18
CA ASP A 61 -10.55 12.60 -0.64
C ASP A 61 -9.43 11.87 -1.40
N TYR A 62 -9.63 10.60 -1.80
CA TYR A 62 -8.66 9.92 -2.68
C TYR A 62 -8.54 10.59 -4.05
N LYS A 63 -9.67 10.98 -4.66
CA LYS A 63 -9.68 11.67 -5.95
C LYS A 63 -8.92 12.99 -5.88
N ASN A 64 -9.11 13.75 -4.79
CA ASN A 64 -8.38 15.00 -4.57
C ASN A 64 -6.88 14.74 -4.42
N LEU A 65 -6.48 13.78 -3.58
CA LEU A 65 -5.06 13.40 -3.43
C LEU A 65 -4.44 13.02 -4.77
N ILE A 66 -5.10 12.16 -5.55
CA ILE A 66 -4.62 11.74 -6.87
C ILE A 66 -4.50 12.98 -7.78
N HIS A 67 -5.54 13.80 -7.86
CA HIS A 67 -5.55 14.99 -8.69
C HIS A 67 -4.41 15.95 -8.33
N THR A 68 -4.23 16.25 -7.04
CA THR A 68 -3.16 17.10 -6.51
C THR A 68 -1.78 16.58 -6.95
N VAL A 69 -1.50 15.29 -6.76
CA VAL A 69 -0.22 14.70 -7.17
C VAL A 69 -0.05 14.74 -8.68
N LYS A 70 -1.08 14.39 -9.47
CA LYS A 70 -0.97 14.34 -10.94
C LYS A 70 -0.83 15.73 -11.57
N GLN A 71 -1.42 16.77 -10.98
CA GLN A 71 -1.26 18.15 -11.45
C GLN A 71 0.16 18.66 -11.22
N SER A 72 0.77 18.34 -10.08
CA SER A 72 2.11 18.82 -9.75
C SER A 72 3.24 17.94 -10.28
N LEU A 73 3.02 16.63 -10.36
CA LEU A 73 3.99 15.61 -10.76
C LEU A 73 3.37 14.73 -11.87
N PRO A 74 3.27 15.25 -13.10
CA PRO A 74 2.56 14.59 -14.19
C PRO A 74 3.22 13.30 -14.66
N GLU A 75 4.51 13.09 -14.42
CA GLU A 75 5.25 11.87 -14.79
C GLU A 75 5.32 10.83 -13.66
N THR A 76 5.06 11.25 -12.41
CA THR A 76 5.11 10.35 -11.25
C THR A 76 3.93 9.39 -11.27
N GLN A 77 4.23 8.11 -11.11
CA GLN A 77 3.24 7.07 -10.97
C GLN A 77 2.76 6.97 -9.52
N ILE A 78 1.48 6.63 -9.32
CA ILE A 78 0.87 6.54 -7.99
C ILE A 78 0.36 5.12 -7.77
N ILE A 79 0.68 4.53 -6.63
CA ILE A 79 0.06 3.29 -6.14
C ILE A 79 -0.87 3.66 -4.99
N ILE A 80 -2.16 3.37 -5.12
CA ILE A 80 -3.10 3.43 -3.99
C ILE A 80 -3.35 2.01 -3.51
N SER A 81 -2.80 1.67 -2.34
CA SER A 81 -3.14 0.43 -1.66
C SER A 81 -4.55 0.52 -1.09
N SER A 82 -5.35 -0.51 -1.32
CA SER A 82 -6.68 -0.65 -0.70
C SER A 82 -6.61 -0.64 0.83
N ILE A 83 -7.71 -0.25 1.47
CA ILE A 83 -7.86 -0.24 2.92
C ILE A 83 -8.00 -1.70 3.38
N LEU A 84 -7.22 -2.13 4.37
CA LEU A 84 -7.26 -3.51 4.84
C LEU A 84 -8.56 -3.81 5.59
N PRO A 85 -9.11 -5.04 5.43
CA PRO A 85 -10.23 -5.48 6.24
C PRO A 85 -9.82 -5.59 7.72
N ARG A 86 -10.75 -5.28 8.62
CA ARG A 86 -10.53 -5.24 10.08
C ARG A 86 -11.09 -6.46 10.79
N PRO A 87 -10.31 -7.17 11.62
CA PRO A 87 -10.84 -8.21 12.49
C PRO A 87 -12.03 -7.74 13.31
N THR A 88 -13.12 -8.53 13.32
CA THR A 88 -14.29 -8.34 14.20
C THR A 88 -15.12 -7.05 14.04
N ASP A 89 -14.82 -6.19 13.06
CA ASP A 89 -15.54 -4.92 12.83
C ASP A 89 -16.37 -4.97 11.53
N TYR A 90 -17.57 -5.57 11.62
CA TYR A 90 -18.45 -5.73 10.45
C TYR A 90 -18.91 -4.41 9.84
N LYS A 91 -19.16 -3.38 10.67
CA LYS A 91 -19.64 -2.09 10.19
C LYS A 91 -18.58 -1.37 9.37
N SER A 92 -17.35 -1.30 9.91
CA SER A 92 -16.23 -0.72 9.16
C SER A 92 -15.91 -1.53 7.91
N ASN A 93 -15.97 -2.87 7.98
CA ASN A 93 -15.69 -3.72 6.82
C ASN A 93 -16.67 -3.52 5.66
N HIS A 94 -17.93 -3.17 5.94
CA HIS A 94 -18.88 -2.80 4.88
C HIS A 94 -18.41 -1.54 4.14
N ILE A 95 -18.07 -0.48 4.89
CA ILE A 95 -17.55 0.77 4.32
C ILE A 95 -16.22 0.53 3.57
N ILE A 96 -15.31 -0.23 4.15
CA ILE A 96 -14.01 -0.60 3.55
C ILE A 96 -14.24 -1.32 2.22
N SER A 97 -15.13 -2.32 2.19
CA SER A 97 -15.46 -3.06 0.98
C SER A 97 -15.99 -2.13 -0.11
N GLU A 98 -16.96 -1.27 0.21
CA GLU A 98 -17.52 -0.32 -0.77
C GLU A 98 -16.49 0.69 -1.28
N VAL A 99 -15.64 1.24 -0.39
CA VAL A 99 -14.55 2.13 -0.78
C VAL A 99 -13.57 1.41 -1.70
N ASN A 100 -13.11 0.22 -1.32
CA ASN A 100 -12.15 -0.54 -2.12
C ASN A 100 -12.72 -0.89 -3.50
N GLN A 101 -14.01 -1.25 -3.60
CA GLN A 101 -14.66 -1.50 -4.88
C GLN A 101 -14.75 -0.24 -5.75
N GLN A 102 -15.08 0.92 -5.17
CA GLN A 102 -15.10 2.18 -5.92
C GLN A 102 -13.70 2.67 -6.31
N LEU A 103 -12.67 2.38 -5.50
CA LEU A 103 -11.29 2.69 -5.89
C LEU A 103 -10.89 1.92 -7.15
N LEU A 104 -11.29 0.66 -7.30
CA LEU A 104 -10.99 -0.15 -8.48
C LEU A 104 -11.56 0.42 -9.78
N THR A 105 -12.54 1.31 -9.72
CA THR A 105 -13.10 1.99 -10.91
C THR A 105 -12.37 3.27 -11.27
N VAL A 106 -11.31 3.64 -10.56
CA VAL A 106 -10.48 4.80 -10.90
C VAL A 106 -9.61 4.44 -12.11
N GLU A 107 -9.89 5.07 -13.24
CA GLU A 107 -9.15 4.90 -14.49
C GLU A 107 -8.18 6.07 -14.69
N ASP A 108 -6.87 5.80 -14.53
CA ASP A 108 -5.79 6.72 -14.89
C ASP A 108 -4.54 5.90 -15.22
N ASN A 109 -3.88 6.19 -16.35
CA ASN A 109 -2.74 5.39 -16.84
C ASN A 109 -1.52 5.41 -15.92
N GLN A 110 -1.45 6.38 -15.01
CA GLN A 110 -0.36 6.54 -14.07
C GLN A 110 -0.78 6.26 -12.63
N VAL A 111 -2.02 5.82 -12.40
CA VAL A 111 -2.50 5.38 -11.09
C VAL A 111 -2.76 3.89 -11.11
N LYS A 112 -2.13 3.17 -10.19
CA LYS A 112 -2.39 1.76 -9.95
C LYS A 112 -3.10 1.59 -8.62
N ILE A 113 -4.30 1.01 -8.68
CA ILE A 113 -4.99 0.54 -7.48
C ILE A 113 -4.45 -0.86 -7.16
N LEU A 114 -3.85 -1.01 -5.97
CA LEU A 114 -3.34 -2.27 -5.46
C LEU A 114 -4.34 -2.82 -4.45
N ASP A 115 -5.13 -3.80 -4.88
CA ASP A 115 -6.07 -4.46 -4.00
C ASP A 115 -5.39 -5.54 -3.15
N ASN A 116 -5.24 -5.26 -1.86
CA ASN A 116 -4.72 -6.19 -0.86
C ASN A 116 -5.83 -6.99 -0.15
N THR A 117 -7.10 -6.85 -0.54
CA THR A 117 -8.23 -7.42 0.23
C THR A 117 -8.07 -8.93 0.41
N LEU A 118 -7.88 -9.68 -0.67
CA LEU A 118 -7.84 -11.15 -0.62
C LEU A 118 -6.65 -11.70 0.20
N ASP A 119 -5.49 -11.04 0.15
CA ASP A 119 -4.30 -11.47 0.89
C ASP A 119 -4.46 -11.31 2.41
N PHE A 120 -5.42 -10.48 2.84
CA PHE A 120 -5.77 -10.26 4.25
C PHE A 120 -7.04 -11.01 4.68
N LEU A 121 -7.55 -11.94 3.87
CA LEU A 121 -8.66 -12.82 4.22
C LEU A 121 -8.19 -14.27 4.47
N TYR A 122 -8.88 -14.94 5.39
CA TYR A 122 -8.86 -16.39 5.54
C TYR A 122 -10.27 -16.91 5.25
N GLY A 123 -10.47 -17.44 4.03
CA GLY A 123 -11.81 -17.62 3.47
C GLY A 123 -12.48 -16.26 3.24
N ASN A 124 -13.67 -16.05 3.80
CA ASN A 124 -14.43 -14.80 3.66
C ASN A 124 -14.35 -13.89 4.91
N ARG A 125 -13.31 -14.06 5.74
CA ARG A 125 -13.15 -13.30 6.99
C ARG A 125 -11.76 -12.69 7.08
N PRO A 126 -11.60 -11.50 7.69
CA PRO A 126 -10.29 -10.93 7.97
C PRO A 126 -9.41 -11.93 8.72
N ASN A 127 -8.20 -12.16 8.20
CA ASN A 127 -7.26 -13.11 8.79
C ASN A 127 -6.62 -12.49 10.05
N GLN A 128 -7.16 -12.84 11.22
CA GLN A 128 -6.73 -12.29 12.50
C GLN A 128 -5.24 -12.53 12.80
N LEU A 129 -4.64 -13.58 12.22
CA LEU A 129 -3.22 -13.90 12.40
C LEU A 129 -2.27 -12.88 11.76
N LEU A 130 -2.77 -11.97 10.91
CA LEU A 130 -1.98 -10.89 10.30
C LEU A 130 -2.06 -9.57 11.07
N PHE A 131 -2.80 -9.54 12.19
CA PHE A 131 -3.03 -8.33 12.97
C PHE A 131 -2.52 -8.49 14.40
N GLN A 132 -2.02 -7.38 14.97
CA GLN A 132 -1.66 -7.31 16.39
C GLN A 132 -2.87 -6.94 17.26
N ASP A 133 -3.82 -6.21 16.67
CA ASP A 133 -5.08 -5.78 17.28
C ASP A 133 -6.20 -5.81 16.21
N HIS A 134 -7.30 -5.09 16.40
CA HIS A 134 -8.41 -5.10 15.45
C HIS A 134 -8.24 -4.15 14.23
N VAL A 135 -7.09 -3.48 14.10
CA VAL A 135 -6.82 -2.46 13.07
C VAL A 135 -5.40 -2.56 12.50
N HIS A 136 -4.39 -2.70 13.35
CA HIS A 136 -2.99 -2.66 12.97
C HIS A 136 -2.46 -4.07 12.65
N THR A 137 -1.67 -4.17 11.59
CA THR A 137 -0.99 -5.41 11.23
C THR A 137 0.07 -5.77 12.27
N ASN A 138 0.34 -7.07 12.42
CA ASN A 138 1.54 -7.54 13.09
C ASN A 138 2.71 -7.61 12.08
N VAL A 139 3.84 -8.19 12.49
CA VAL A 139 5.03 -8.32 11.63
C VAL A 139 4.73 -9.11 10.34
N ASP A 140 3.95 -10.18 10.42
CA ASP A 140 3.63 -11.01 9.25
C ASP A 140 2.66 -10.30 8.31
N GLY A 141 1.66 -9.59 8.85
CA GLY A 141 0.79 -8.73 8.04
C GLY A 141 1.56 -7.59 7.36
N ALA A 142 2.51 -6.97 8.07
CA ALA A 142 3.37 -5.95 7.47
C ALA A 142 4.26 -6.51 6.35
N LYS A 143 4.75 -7.74 6.48
CA LYS A 143 5.50 -8.43 5.41
C LYS A 143 4.63 -8.66 4.17
N VAL A 144 3.39 -9.12 4.34
CA VAL A 144 2.44 -9.30 3.22
C VAL A 144 2.18 -7.96 2.50
N LEU A 145 1.83 -6.92 3.26
CA LEU A 145 1.54 -5.60 2.70
C LEU A 145 2.76 -5.01 1.96
N SER A 146 3.93 -5.03 2.59
CA SER A 146 5.16 -4.49 2.00
C SER A 146 5.59 -5.27 0.75
N HIS A 147 5.47 -6.60 0.76
CA HIS A 147 5.76 -7.43 -0.40
C HIS A 147 4.87 -7.05 -1.60
N ASN A 148 3.56 -6.89 -1.37
CA ASN A 148 2.62 -6.52 -2.42
C ASN A 148 2.91 -5.14 -3.01
N ILE A 149 3.21 -4.15 -2.16
CA ILE A 149 3.58 -2.80 -2.60
C ILE A 149 4.90 -2.84 -3.39
N ILE A 150 5.93 -3.50 -2.88
CA ILE A 150 7.24 -3.62 -3.55
C ILE A 150 7.09 -4.32 -4.90
N SER A 151 6.33 -5.41 -4.96
CA SER A 151 6.09 -6.13 -6.22
C SER A 151 5.39 -5.24 -7.25
N CYS A 152 4.43 -4.42 -6.79
CA CYS A 152 3.74 -3.45 -7.64
C CYS A 152 4.69 -2.36 -8.16
N VAL A 153 5.53 -1.78 -7.28
CA VAL A 153 6.57 -0.80 -7.65
C VAL A 153 7.51 -1.38 -8.71
N ASN A 154 8.05 -2.58 -8.48
CA ASN A 154 8.97 -3.23 -9.41
C ASN A 154 8.34 -3.48 -10.79
N THR A 155 7.05 -3.83 -10.81
CA THR A 155 6.29 -4.03 -12.06
C THR A 155 6.11 -2.72 -12.82
N MET A 156 5.73 -1.66 -12.10
CA MET A 156 5.53 -0.31 -12.63
C MET A 156 6.81 0.30 -13.20
N LEU A 157 7.94 0.08 -12.53
CA LEU A 157 9.26 0.50 -12.98
C LEU A 157 9.90 -0.44 -14.01
N ARG A 158 9.20 -1.51 -14.43
CA ARG A 158 9.68 -2.53 -15.38
C ARG A 158 11.04 -3.14 -14.98
N LEU A 159 11.25 -3.35 -13.69
CA LEU A 159 12.51 -3.85 -13.17
C LEU A 159 12.66 -5.37 -13.29
N TYR A 160 11.61 -6.09 -13.69
CA TYR A 160 11.66 -7.54 -13.91
C TYR A 160 12.04 -7.94 -15.34
N ASP A 161 12.98 -7.24 -15.98
CA ASP A 161 13.63 -7.76 -17.19
C ASP A 161 14.86 -8.61 -16.80
N SER A 162 14.99 -9.75 -17.46
CA SER A 162 15.81 -10.93 -17.10
C SER A 162 17.27 -10.67 -16.67
N ASN A 163 17.66 -11.24 -15.51
CA ASN A 163 19.01 -11.43 -14.94
C ASN A 163 19.62 -10.38 -13.97
N SER A 164 18.87 -9.42 -13.43
CA SER A 164 19.42 -8.43 -12.47
C SER A 164 19.19 -8.80 -10.99
N GLN A 165 20.26 -8.79 -10.19
CA GLN A 165 20.19 -8.69 -8.72
C GLN A 165 19.91 -7.23 -8.35
N PHE A 166 18.93 -6.99 -7.48
CA PHE A 166 18.51 -5.65 -7.04
C PHE A 166 18.84 -5.44 -5.56
N GLU A 167 19.50 -4.33 -5.24
CA GLU A 167 19.66 -3.83 -3.87
C GLU A 167 18.62 -2.73 -3.60
N GLN A 168 17.90 -2.85 -2.48
CA GLN A 168 16.94 -1.85 -2.01
C GLN A 168 17.51 -1.09 -0.81
N ASN A 169 17.56 0.24 -0.91
CA ASN A 169 17.99 1.11 0.18
C ASN A 169 16.76 1.83 0.78
N PHE A 170 16.48 1.55 2.06
CA PHE A 170 15.35 2.13 2.78
C PHE A 170 15.79 3.30 3.69
N TYR A 171 15.10 4.43 3.58
CA TYR A 171 15.21 5.56 4.50
C TYR A 171 13.85 5.83 5.12
N SER A 172 13.73 5.82 6.45
CA SER A 172 12.45 6.07 7.15
C SER A 172 12.48 7.37 7.95
N GLU A 173 11.50 8.24 7.73
CA GLU A 173 11.24 9.39 8.59
C GLU A 173 9.95 9.16 9.40
N ARG A 174 10.07 9.21 10.73
CA ARG A 174 8.93 9.15 11.66
C ARG A 174 8.73 10.52 12.29
N ILE A 175 7.63 11.19 11.95
CA ILE A 175 7.19 12.37 12.69
C ILE A 175 6.36 11.89 13.88
N THR A 176 6.94 11.98 15.08
CA THR A 176 6.26 11.65 16.35
C THR A 176 6.20 12.88 17.23
N GLY A 177 5.00 13.23 17.71
CA GLY A 177 4.83 14.25 18.75
C GLY A 177 5.27 13.80 20.15
N ARG A 178 5.76 12.56 20.33
CA ARG A 178 6.35 12.06 21.58
C ARG A 178 7.45 11.05 21.31
N ARG A 179 8.63 11.32 21.87
CA ARG A 179 9.90 10.58 21.72
C ARG A 179 9.73 9.09 22.04
N TYR A 180 9.97 8.23 21.05
CA TYR A 180 10.45 6.86 21.24
C TYR A 180 11.51 6.55 20.19
N ALA A 181 12.50 5.75 20.57
CA ALA A 181 13.76 5.53 19.84
C ALA A 181 13.59 4.90 18.44
N PRO A 182 14.57 5.06 17.54
CA PRO A 182 14.56 4.47 16.20
C PRO A 182 14.65 2.94 16.28
N LEU A 183 13.96 2.24 15.36
CA LEU A 183 14.24 0.84 15.08
C LEU A 183 15.28 0.81 13.96
N GLU A 184 16.50 0.40 14.29
CA GLU A 184 17.48 -0.04 13.29
C GLU A 184 17.08 -1.44 12.83
N THR A 185 16.81 -1.63 11.53
CA THR A 185 16.66 -2.97 10.94
C THR A 185 17.76 -3.16 9.90
N THR A 186 18.70 -4.05 10.19
CA THR A 186 19.79 -4.45 9.29
C THR A 186 19.30 -5.41 8.21
N ASN A 187 19.92 -5.34 7.02
CA ASN A 187 19.60 -6.03 5.75
C ASN A 187 19.54 -7.58 5.75
N GLN A 188 19.53 -8.28 6.89
CA GLN A 188 19.64 -9.75 6.92
C GLN A 188 18.31 -10.51 7.02
N ASP A 189 17.18 -9.85 7.29
CA ASP A 189 15.91 -10.56 7.57
C ASP A 189 14.96 -10.73 6.37
N TYR A 190 15.34 -10.25 5.17
CA TYR A 190 14.57 -10.46 3.94
C TYR A 190 14.98 -11.77 3.26
N GLN A 191 14.55 -12.92 3.81
CA GLN A 191 14.45 -14.15 3.04
C GLN A 191 13.04 -14.28 2.45
N HIS A 192 12.97 -14.40 1.11
CA HIS A 192 11.75 -14.56 0.33
C HIS A 192 10.88 -15.72 0.85
N PRO A 193 9.61 -15.49 1.26
CA PRO A 193 8.72 -16.58 1.61
C PRO A 193 8.15 -17.21 0.33
N HIS A 194 8.86 -18.20 -0.20
CA HIS A 194 8.41 -19.05 -1.32
C HIS A 194 7.07 -19.78 -1.06
N SER A 195 6.58 -19.82 0.19
CA SER A 195 5.43 -20.64 0.58
C SER A 195 4.05 -20.06 0.25
N PHE A 196 3.92 -18.75 0.00
CA PHE A 196 2.62 -18.13 -0.29
C PHE A 196 2.24 -18.19 -1.78
N LEU A 197 3.23 -18.10 -2.68
CA LEU A 197 3.02 -18.19 -4.13
C LEU A 197 2.47 -19.55 -4.58
N SER A 198 2.89 -20.65 -3.94
CA SER A 198 2.42 -21.99 -4.27
C SER A 198 0.92 -22.16 -3.99
N LYS A 199 0.40 -21.55 -2.92
CA LYS A 199 -1.04 -21.61 -2.58
C LYS A 199 -1.92 -20.79 -3.54
N ARG A 200 -1.42 -19.66 -4.03
CA ARG A 200 -2.15 -18.81 -5.00
C ARG A 200 -2.34 -19.53 -6.35
N LEU A 201 -1.30 -20.21 -6.83
CA LEU A 201 -1.37 -20.99 -8.08
C LEU A 201 -2.31 -22.21 -7.97
N GLU A 202 -2.47 -22.81 -6.79
CA GLU A 202 -3.44 -23.90 -6.57
C GLU A 202 -4.89 -23.40 -6.54
N LEU A 203 -5.16 -22.26 -5.90
CA LEU A 203 -6.50 -21.66 -5.83
C LEU A 203 -7.00 -21.19 -7.21
N GLU A 204 -6.13 -20.56 -8.00
CA GLU A 204 -6.48 -20.13 -9.36
C GLU A 204 -6.71 -21.31 -10.33
N LYS A 205 -6.03 -22.45 -10.13
CA LYS A 205 -6.30 -23.68 -10.89
C LYS A 205 -7.64 -24.28 -10.52
N THR A 206 -7.98 -24.31 -9.23
CA THR A 206 -9.22 -24.94 -8.75
C THR A 206 -10.47 -24.20 -9.22
N LEU A 207 -10.42 -22.86 -9.28
CA LEU A 207 -11.53 -22.02 -9.75
C LEU A 207 -11.78 -22.13 -11.26
N LYS A 208 -10.76 -22.48 -12.06
CA LYS A 208 -10.92 -22.69 -13.52
C LYS A 208 -11.51 -24.05 -13.88
N PHE A 209 -11.49 -25.03 -12.98
CA PHE A 209 -12.03 -26.38 -13.23
C PHE A 209 -13.46 -26.57 -12.72
N SER A 210 -14.03 -25.62 -11.97
CA SER A 210 -15.41 -25.68 -11.47
C SER A 210 -16.42 -24.92 -12.34
N SER A 211 -16.02 -24.46 -13.53
CA SER A 211 -16.87 -23.77 -14.49
C SER A 211 -16.85 -24.48 -15.85
N SER A 212 -17.20 -25.77 -15.83
CA SER A 212 -17.42 -26.63 -17.00
C SER A 212 -18.61 -27.54 -16.76
#